data_AF-R6AU30-F1
#
_entry.id   AF-R6AU30-F1
#
_cell.length_a   1.000
_cell.length_b   1.000
_cell.length_c   1.000
_cell.angle_alpha   90.00
_cell.angle_beta   90.00
_cell.angle_gamma   90.00
#
_symmetry.space_group_name_H-M   'P 1'
#
loop_
_entity.id
_entity.type
_entity.pdbx_description
1 polymer ?
#
loop_
_entity_poly.entity_id
_entity_poly.type
_entity_poly.pdbx_seq_one_letter_code
_entity_poly.pdbx_strand_id
1 'polypeptide(L)'
;MLKIVLSDINGMLKERLNITDESVNLVRMSQRDFDESVAQVTGAKHKKLVRVVAAQNLILGERLVVDFDIHDNLLVFRQGQVIYKGGLDKYKDSKNYEMQVLRFLQDLNHYAQAQGILPDPITGKVGVLDGQELVEVIQKVKECSGQCELKVTAHSDIYTKGPLTIDVEVLRP
;
A
#
# COMPACT_ATOMS: atom_id res chain seq x y z
N MET A 1 7.36 11.87 20.05
CA MET A 1 7.30 10.90 18.94
C MET A 1 7.29 11.60 17.58
N LEU A 2 6.25 12.35 17.21
CA LEU A 2 6.17 13.00 15.87
C LEU A 2 7.31 13.98 15.57
N LYS A 3 7.81 14.73 16.55
CA LYS A 3 9.01 15.60 16.38
C LYS A 3 10.27 14.82 15.98
N ILE A 4 10.43 13.60 16.50
CA ILE A 4 11.58 12.74 16.19
C ILE A 4 11.52 12.32 14.72
N VAL A 5 10.34 11.90 14.25
CA VAL A 5 10.12 11.54 12.84
C VAL A 5 10.51 12.69 11.88
N LEU A 6 10.09 13.92 12.18
CA LEU A 6 10.46 15.08 11.35
C LEU A 6 11.97 15.38 11.40
N SER A 7 12.60 15.20 12.56
CA SER A 7 14.05 15.36 12.72
C SER A 7 14.83 14.30 11.94
N ASP A 8 14.39 13.05 11.96
CA ASP A 8 15.01 11.94 11.25
C ASP A 8 14.93 12.15 9.73
N ILE A 9 13.76 12.58 9.23
CA ILE A 9 13.58 12.94 7.81
C ILE A 9 14.50 14.10 7.43
N ASN A 10 14.61 15.13 8.26
CA ASN A 10 15.52 16.25 8.01
C ASN A 10 16.98 15.77 7.93
N GLY A 11 17.41 14.89 8.82
CA GLY A 11 18.76 14.30 8.80
C GLY A 11 19.02 13.48 7.53
N MET A 12 18.10 12.60 7.15
CA MET A 12 18.20 11.81 5.91
C MET A 12 18.29 12.70 4.66
N LEU A 13 17.53 13.79 4.61
CA LEU A 13 17.57 14.73 3.48
C LEU A 13 18.89 15.49 3.43
N LYS A 14 19.45 15.91 4.56
CA LYS A 14 20.78 16.54 4.60
C LYS A 14 21.87 15.62 4.08
N GLU A 15 21.87 14.36 4.50
CA GLU A 15 22.83 13.36 4.03
C GLU A 15 22.72 13.17 2.52
N ARG A 16 21.50 12.97 1.99
CA ARG A 16 21.27 12.81 0.55
C ARG A 16 21.66 14.03 -0.29
N LEU A 17 21.55 15.23 0.27
CA LEU A 17 21.86 16.49 -0.40
C LEU A 17 23.28 17.01 -0.10
N ASN A 18 24.09 16.26 0.64
CA ASN A 18 25.43 16.65 1.09
C ASN A 18 25.47 18.00 1.83
N ILE A 19 24.47 18.28 2.67
CA ILE A 19 24.40 19.51 3.47
C ILE A 19 25.09 19.26 4.81
N THR A 20 26.21 19.94 5.04
CA THR A 20 27.04 19.81 6.25
C THR A 20 26.66 20.81 7.35
N ASP A 21 25.83 21.80 7.04
CA ASP A 21 25.37 22.79 8.01
C ASP A 21 24.25 22.20 8.90
N GLU A 22 24.60 21.98 10.16
CA GLU A 22 23.67 21.43 11.15
C GLU A 22 22.51 22.38 11.49
N SER A 23 22.69 23.70 11.32
CA SER A 23 21.67 24.70 11.61
C SER A 23 20.53 24.75 10.58
N VAL A 24 20.75 24.20 9.38
CA VAL A 24 19.75 24.17 8.31
C VAL A 24 18.64 23.20 8.66
N ASN A 25 17.39 23.68 8.61
CA ASN A 25 16.21 22.82 8.66
C ASN A 25 15.51 22.85 7.29
N LEU A 26 15.53 21.70 6.62
CA LEU A 26 14.98 21.48 5.29
C LEU A 26 13.51 21.10 5.33
N VAL A 27 13.03 20.57 6.45
CA VAL A 27 11.64 20.13 6.61
C VAL A 27 10.86 21.18 7.39
N ARG A 28 9.71 21.59 6.84
CA ARG A 28 8.81 22.56 7.46
C ARG A 28 7.42 21.98 7.58
N MET A 29 6.80 22.25 8.72
CA MET A 29 5.40 21.98 9.00
C MET A 29 4.88 23.15 9.84
N SER A 30 3.63 23.54 9.64
CA SER A 30 2.96 24.52 10.50
C SER A 30 2.88 23.99 11.94
N GLN A 31 3.13 24.86 12.92
CA GLN A 31 2.98 24.48 14.33
C GLN A 31 1.54 24.04 14.65
N ARG A 32 0.55 24.67 14.01
CA ARG A 32 -0.87 24.33 14.18
C ARG A 32 -1.14 22.89 13.70
N ASP A 33 -0.71 22.58 12.48
CA ASP A 33 -0.96 21.27 11.84
C ASP A 33 -0.21 20.17 12.59
N PHE A 34 0.98 20.49 13.12
CA PHE A 34 1.71 19.62 14.03
C PHE A 34 0.93 19.33 15.31
N ASP A 35 0.41 20.36 15.98
CA ASP A 35 -0.33 20.21 17.24
C ASP A 35 -1.66 19.46 17.04
N GLU A 36 -2.37 19.73 15.95
CA GLU A 36 -3.56 18.97 15.54
C GLU A 36 -3.24 17.49 15.30
N SER A 37 -2.13 17.20 14.63
CA SER A 37 -1.65 15.83 14.40
C SER A 37 -1.27 15.12 15.70
N VAL A 38 -0.62 15.82 16.64
CA VAL A 38 -0.33 15.30 17.97
C VAL A 38 -1.62 14.97 18.72
N ALA A 39 -2.64 15.83 18.66
CA ALA A 39 -3.92 15.59 19.30
C ALA A 39 -4.64 14.35 18.72
N GLN A 40 -4.55 14.11 17.41
CA GLN A 40 -5.13 12.92 16.78
C GLN A 40 -4.47 11.60 17.23
N VAL A 41 -3.16 11.65 17.54
CA VAL A 41 -2.41 10.47 17.97
C VAL A 41 -2.49 10.26 19.49
N THR A 42 -2.56 11.35 20.25
CA THR A 42 -2.57 11.31 21.72
C THR A 42 -3.93 10.86 22.24
N GLY A 43 -3.97 9.74 22.98
CA GLY A 43 -5.23 9.20 23.51
C GLY A 43 -6.10 8.47 22.48
N ALA A 44 -5.56 8.18 21.29
CA ALA A 44 -6.25 7.40 20.28
C ALA A 44 -6.66 6.01 20.80
N LYS A 45 -7.92 5.62 20.55
CA LYS A 45 -8.46 4.30 20.92
C LYS A 45 -7.80 3.15 20.15
N HIS A 46 -7.43 3.42 18.90
CA HIS A 46 -6.78 2.46 18.01
C HIS A 46 -5.35 2.87 17.73
N LYS A 47 -4.49 1.90 17.43
CA LYS A 47 -3.13 2.17 16.96
C LYS A 47 -3.21 3.00 15.68
N LYS A 48 -2.49 4.12 15.64
CA LYS A 48 -2.42 4.98 14.46
C LYS A 48 -1.33 4.53 13.49
N LEU A 49 -1.60 4.67 12.20
CA LEU A 49 -0.62 4.72 11.14
C LEU A 49 -0.38 6.19 10.79
N VAL A 50 0.86 6.63 10.80
CA VAL A 50 1.24 8.01 10.46
C VAL A 50 2.17 7.97 9.26
N ARG A 51 1.77 8.62 8.18
CA ARG A 51 2.60 8.83 6.98
C ARG A 51 3.05 10.29 6.96
N VAL A 52 4.28 10.54 6.53
CA VAL A 52 4.76 11.90 6.25
C VAL A 52 4.69 12.10 4.75
N VAL A 53 3.91 13.10 4.34
CA VAL A 53 3.67 13.39 2.92
C VAL A 53 4.21 14.77 2.60
N ALA A 54 4.78 14.92 1.41
CA ALA A 54 5.14 16.24 0.91
C ALA A 54 3.86 16.96 0.50
N ALA A 55 3.69 18.21 0.96
CA ALA A 55 2.55 19.03 0.56
C ALA A 55 2.61 19.40 -0.94
N GLN A 56 3.82 19.43 -1.50
CA GLN A 56 4.08 19.72 -2.91
C GLN A 56 5.38 19.07 -3.38
N ASN A 57 5.50 18.88 -4.70
CA ASN A 57 6.77 18.49 -5.32
C ASN A 57 7.84 19.52 -5.01
N LEU A 58 9.04 19.04 -4.66
CA LEU A 58 10.15 19.90 -4.26
C LEU A 58 11.06 20.22 -5.44
N ILE A 59 11.34 21.51 -5.67
CA ILE A 59 12.43 21.94 -6.54
C ILE A 59 13.72 21.95 -5.73
N LEU A 60 14.81 21.46 -6.32
CA LEU A 60 16.12 21.43 -5.67
C LEU A 60 16.52 22.85 -5.22
N GLY A 61 16.78 23.01 -3.92
CA GLY A 61 17.14 24.30 -3.29
C GLY A 61 16.02 24.93 -2.45
N GLU A 62 14.79 24.45 -2.56
CA GLU A 62 13.69 24.86 -1.67
C GLU A 62 13.62 24.01 -0.40
N ARG A 63 12.89 24.52 0.61
CA ARG A 63 12.60 23.74 1.81
C ARG A 63 11.34 22.91 1.59
N LEU A 64 11.37 21.65 2.02
CA LEU A 64 10.28 20.72 1.93
C LEU A 64 9.19 21.05 2.96
N VAL A 65 8.00 21.39 2.49
CA VAL A 65 6.80 21.47 3.33
C VAL A 65 6.17 20.07 3.39
N VAL A 66 5.91 19.59 4.61
CA VAL A 66 5.31 18.27 4.86
C VAL A 66 4.08 18.36 5.73
N ASP A 67 3.20 17.38 5.55
CA ASP A 67 2.03 17.12 6.37
C ASP A 67 2.05 15.69 6.92
N PHE A 68 1.23 15.44 7.95
CA PHE A 68 0.96 14.09 8.43
C PHE A 68 -0.35 13.57 7.85
N ASP A 69 -0.29 12.41 7.20
CA ASP A 69 -1.45 11.66 6.76
C ASP A 69 -1.69 10.51 7.76
N ILE A 70 -2.71 10.68 8.61
CA ILE A 70 -2.93 9.86 9.81
C ILE A 70 -4.19 9.01 9.64
N HIS A 71 -4.04 7.71 9.83
CA HIS A 71 -5.11 6.72 9.70
C HIS A 71 -5.19 5.82 10.93
N ASP A 72 -6.35 5.22 11.19
CA ASP A 72 -6.44 4.09 12.11
C ASP A 72 -5.84 2.84 11.47
N ASN A 73 -4.97 2.14 12.19
CA ASN A 73 -4.40 0.88 11.73
C ASN A 73 -5.27 -0.29 12.20
N LEU A 74 -6.39 -0.50 11.50
CA LEU A 74 -7.39 -1.51 11.83
C LEU A 74 -7.06 -2.84 11.16
N LEU A 75 -7.51 -3.94 11.76
CA LEU A 75 -7.51 -5.26 11.12
C LEU A 75 -8.61 -5.27 10.05
N VAL A 76 -8.24 -5.48 8.79
CA VAL A 76 -9.14 -5.45 7.64
C VAL A 76 -9.52 -6.87 7.21
N PHE A 77 -8.51 -7.75 7.10
CA PHE A 77 -8.72 -9.17 6.77
C PHE A 77 -8.04 -10.05 7.80
N ARG A 78 -8.73 -11.11 8.22
CA ARG A 78 -8.13 -12.14 9.08
C ARG A 78 -7.36 -13.15 8.25
N GLN A 79 -6.32 -13.74 8.83
CA GLN A 79 -5.64 -14.88 8.24
C GLN A 79 -6.64 -15.97 7.83
N GLY A 80 -6.48 -16.51 6.62
CA GLY A 80 -7.36 -17.56 6.06
C GLY A 80 -8.70 -17.04 5.53
N GLN A 81 -9.00 -15.74 5.63
CA GLN A 81 -10.22 -15.16 5.06
C GLN A 81 -10.14 -15.15 3.54
N VAL A 82 -11.19 -15.61 2.87
CA VAL A 82 -11.37 -15.40 1.42
C VAL A 82 -11.65 -13.91 1.18
N ILE A 83 -10.71 -13.24 0.53
CA ILE A 83 -10.77 -11.79 0.25
C ILE A 83 -11.57 -11.53 -1.01
N TYR A 84 -11.32 -12.33 -2.06
CA TYR A 84 -11.88 -12.11 -3.38
C TYR A 84 -12.01 -13.45 -4.11
N LYS A 85 -13.07 -13.60 -4.89
CA LYS A 85 -13.32 -14.82 -5.67
C LYS A 85 -14.04 -14.49 -6.96
N GLY A 86 -13.60 -15.06 -8.07
CA GLY A 86 -14.34 -14.94 -9.33
C GLY A 86 -13.67 -15.65 -10.51
N GLY A 87 -14.46 -15.90 -11.54
CA GLY A 87 -13.98 -16.39 -12.83
C GLY A 87 -13.29 -15.31 -13.68
N LEU A 88 -12.66 -15.75 -14.77
CA LEU A 88 -11.95 -14.87 -15.70
C LEU A 88 -12.82 -14.37 -16.86
N ASP A 89 -14.11 -14.68 -16.84
CA ASP A 89 -15.09 -14.35 -17.88
C ASP A 89 -15.13 -12.86 -18.23
N LYS A 90 -15.01 -12.01 -17.22
CA LYS A 90 -14.95 -10.54 -17.36
C LYS A 90 -13.77 -10.06 -18.21
N TYR A 91 -12.72 -10.87 -18.37
CA TYR A 91 -11.47 -10.51 -19.07
C TYR A 91 -11.26 -11.29 -20.37
N LYS A 92 -12.30 -11.99 -20.86
CA LYS A 92 -12.26 -12.81 -22.09
C LYS A 92 -12.01 -12.00 -23.38
N ASP A 93 -12.08 -10.67 -23.32
CA ASP A 93 -11.69 -9.78 -24.41
C ASP A 93 -10.20 -9.90 -24.77
N SER A 94 -9.37 -10.38 -23.83
CA SER A 94 -7.97 -10.71 -24.09
C SER A 94 -7.76 -12.21 -24.28
N LYS A 95 -7.09 -12.60 -25.37
CA LYS A 95 -6.61 -13.98 -25.55
C LYS A 95 -5.34 -14.28 -24.74
N ASN A 96 -4.76 -13.28 -24.07
CA ASN A 96 -3.58 -13.45 -23.24
C ASN A 96 -3.98 -13.73 -21.79
N TYR A 97 -3.82 -14.97 -21.33
CA TYR A 97 -4.13 -15.40 -19.97
C TYR A 97 -3.35 -14.64 -18.88
N GLU A 98 -2.11 -14.22 -19.17
CA GLU A 98 -1.36 -13.36 -18.25
C GLU A 98 -2.09 -12.03 -18.02
N MET A 99 -2.57 -11.40 -19.10
CA MET A 99 -3.33 -10.15 -19.00
C MET A 99 -4.65 -10.36 -18.22
N GLN A 100 -5.32 -11.50 -18.40
CA GLN A 100 -6.53 -11.82 -17.63
C GLN A 100 -6.24 -11.91 -16.13
N VAL A 101 -5.17 -12.61 -15.73
CA VAL A 101 -4.75 -12.72 -14.33
C VAL A 101 -4.35 -11.35 -13.77
N LEU A 102 -3.59 -10.55 -14.52
CA LEU A 102 -3.18 -9.20 -14.08
C LEU A 102 -4.39 -8.28 -13.88
N ARG A 103 -5.41 -8.34 -14.75
CA ARG A 103 -6.65 -7.57 -14.58
C ARG A 103 -7.47 -8.04 -13.39
N PHE A 104 -7.54 -9.35 -13.14
CA PHE A 104 -8.14 -9.89 -11.91
C PHE A 104 -7.44 -9.36 -10.65
N LEU A 105 -6.10 -9.34 -10.64
CA LEU A 105 -5.32 -8.79 -9.52
C LEU A 105 -5.50 -7.27 -9.38
N GLN A 106 -5.71 -6.54 -10.48
CA GLN A 106 -6.03 -5.13 -10.44
C GLN A 106 -7.41 -4.87 -9.79
N ASP A 107 -8.41 -5.68 -10.11
CA ASP A 107 -9.73 -5.60 -9.47
C ASP A 107 -9.65 -5.95 -7.97
N LEU A 108 -8.87 -6.97 -7.60
CA LEU A 108 -8.56 -7.26 -6.21
C LEU A 108 -7.90 -6.07 -5.49
N ASN A 109 -6.95 -5.39 -6.14
CA ASN A 109 -6.30 -4.18 -5.58
C ASN A 109 -7.33 -3.09 -5.28
N HIS A 110 -8.22 -2.79 -6.23
CA HIS A 110 -9.30 -1.81 -6.03
C HIS A 110 -10.27 -2.23 -4.92
N TYR A 111 -10.65 -3.52 -4.88
CA TYR A 111 -11.51 -4.05 -3.84
C TYR A 111 -10.87 -3.90 -2.45
N ALA A 112 -9.61 -4.29 -2.29
CA ALA A 112 -8.89 -4.17 -1.03
C ALA A 112 -8.75 -2.72 -0.56
N GLN A 113 -8.55 -1.77 -1.48
CA GLN A 113 -8.56 -0.34 -1.15
C GLN A 113 -9.93 0.11 -0.63
N ALA A 114 -11.01 -0.31 -1.28
CA ALA A 114 -12.37 -0.02 -0.83
C ALA A 114 -12.70 -0.64 0.54
N GLN A 115 -12.04 -1.74 0.92
CA GLN A 115 -12.15 -2.35 2.26
C GLN A 115 -11.29 -1.64 3.32
N GLY A 116 -10.47 -0.66 2.94
CA GLY A 116 -9.67 0.14 3.87
C GLY A 116 -8.20 -0.26 3.97
N ILE A 117 -7.67 -1.02 3.01
CA ILE A 117 -6.20 -1.14 2.86
C ILE A 117 -5.69 0.10 2.15
N LEU A 118 -4.72 0.79 2.75
CA LEU A 118 -4.12 1.95 2.12
C LEU A 118 -3.14 1.52 1.03
N PRO A 119 -3.22 2.09 -0.18
CA PRO A 119 -2.24 1.82 -1.21
C PRO A 119 -0.86 2.33 -0.78
N ASP A 120 0.17 1.69 -1.32
CA ASP A 120 1.52 2.21 -1.32
C ASP A 120 1.54 3.56 -2.07
N PRO A 121 2.08 4.63 -1.46
CA PRO A 121 1.98 5.98 -2.01
C PRO A 121 2.81 6.19 -3.29
N ILE A 122 3.74 5.28 -3.62
CA ILE A 122 4.58 5.37 -4.82
C ILE A 122 3.98 4.56 -5.97
N THR A 123 3.56 3.33 -5.69
CA THR A 123 3.12 2.36 -6.70
C THR A 123 1.60 2.30 -6.88
N GLY A 124 0.82 2.81 -5.92
CA GLY A 124 -0.64 2.71 -5.91
C GLY A 124 -1.18 1.30 -5.66
N LYS A 125 -0.30 0.34 -5.36
CA LYS A 125 -0.67 -1.06 -5.09
C LYS A 125 -0.83 -1.29 -3.60
N VAL A 126 -1.75 -2.17 -3.23
CA VAL A 126 -1.91 -2.60 -1.84
C VAL A 126 -0.98 -3.76 -1.47
N GLY A 127 -0.47 -4.52 -2.44
CA GLY A 127 0.36 -5.69 -2.19
C GLY A 127 1.13 -6.14 -3.43
N VAL A 128 1.95 -7.17 -3.25
CA VAL A 128 2.79 -7.79 -4.28
C VAL A 128 2.59 -9.29 -4.19
N LEU A 129 2.37 -9.94 -5.34
CA LEU A 129 2.42 -11.39 -5.48
C LEU A 129 3.83 -11.77 -5.94
N ASP A 130 4.40 -12.84 -5.40
CA ASP A 130 5.73 -13.28 -5.82
C ASP A 130 5.74 -13.63 -7.32
N GLY A 131 6.88 -13.38 -7.98
CA GLY A 131 7.01 -13.62 -9.42
C GLY A 131 6.82 -15.09 -9.82
N GLN A 132 7.30 -16.02 -8.99
CA GLN A 132 7.12 -17.45 -9.22
C GLN A 132 5.66 -17.86 -9.00
N GLU A 133 5.04 -17.40 -7.92
CA GLU A 133 3.61 -17.63 -7.63
C GLU A 133 2.71 -17.12 -8.76
N LEU A 134 2.99 -15.92 -9.29
CA LEU A 134 2.27 -15.36 -10.42
C LEU A 134 2.38 -16.24 -11.66
N VAL A 135 3.60 -16.70 -11.99
CA VAL A 135 3.84 -17.60 -13.13
C VAL A 135 3.08 -18.91 -12.96
N GLU A 136 3.05 -19.48 -11.75
CA GLU A 136 2.29 -20.70 -11.47
C GLU A 136 0.78 -20.51 -11.63
N VAL A 137 0.23 -19.40 -11.14
CA VAL A 137 -1.20 -19.07 -11.32
C VAL A 137 -1.53 -18.95 -12.80
N ILE A 138 -0.71 -18.21 -13.56
CA ILE A 138 -0.88 -18.04 -15.01
C ILE A 138 -0.84 -19.40 -15.73
N GLN A 139 0.06 -20.29 -15.33
CA GLN A 139 0.19 -21.62 -15.93
C GLN A 139 -1.05 -22.49 -15.64
N LYS A 140 -1.54 -22.50 -14.40
CA LYS A 140 -2.77 -23.22 -14.02
C LYS A 140 -4.01 -22.68 -14.75
N VAL A 141 -4.08 -21.37 -14.97
CA VAL A 141 -5.14 -20.73 -15.76
C VAL A 141 -5.05 -21.12 -17.24
N LYS A 142 -3.84 -21.20 -17.81
CA LYS A 142 -3.62 -21.67 -19.18
C LYS A 142 -4.10 -23.10 -19.37
N GLU A 143 -3.79 -23.98 -18.41
CA GLU A 143 -4.24 -25.39 -18.42
C GLU A 143 -5.77 -25.51 -18.39
N CYS A 144 -6.47 -24.61 -17.69
CA CYS A 144 -7.93 -24.56 -17.65
C CYS A 144 -8.54 -23.83 -18.88
N SER A 145 -7.72 -23.34 -19.82
CA SER A 145 -8.16 -22.46 -20.93
C SER A 145 -8.98 -21.24 -20.46
N GLY A 146 -8.64 -20.69 -19.29
CA GLY A 146 -9.39 -19.60 -18.65
C GLY A 146 -10.76 -20.00 -18.06
N GLN A 147 -11.20 -21.25 -18.21
CA GLN A 147 -12.43 -21.78 -17.61
C GLN A 147 -12.15 -22.25 -16.18
N CYS A 148 -11.80 -21.31 -15.29
CA CYS A 148 -11.60 -21.58 -13.87
C CYS A 148 -11.92 -20.35 -13.01
N GLU A 149 -12.12 -20.58 -11.71
CA GLU A 149 -12.24 -19.49 -10.74
C GLU A 149 -10.92 -19.27 -10.00
N LEU A 150 -10.60 -18.02 -9.71
CA LEU A 150 -9.52 -17.67 -8.80
C LEU A 150 -10.11 -17.36 -7.43
N LYS A 151 -9.59 -18.02 -6.38
CA LYS A 151 -9.92 -17.76 -4.98
C LYS A 151 -8.69 -17.17 -4.29
N VAL A 152 -8.85 -15.96 -3.76
CA VAL A 152 -7.79 -15.22 -3.06
C VAL A 152 -8.04 -15.27 -1.57
N THR A 153 -7.05 -15.71 -0.81
CA THR A 153 -7.12 -15.84 0.65
C THR A 153 -6.05 -14.98 1.30
N ALA A 154 -6.34 -14.42 2.47
CA ALA A 154 -5.35 -13.70 3.27
C ALA A 154 -4.32 -14.68 3.86
N HIS A 155 -3.04 -14.51 3.51
CA HIS A 155 -1.97 -15.36 4.01
C HIS A 155 -1.75 -15.17 5.53
N SER A 156 -1.97 -13.95 6.03
CA SER A 156 -1.87 -13.55 7.43
C SER A 156 -2.93 -12.49 7.76
N ASP A 157 -2.98 -12.04 9.02
CA ASP A 157 -3.80 -10.88 9.38
C ASP A 157 -3.31 -9.61 8.66
N ILE A 158 -4.20 -8.97 7.89
CA ILE A 158 -3.89 -7.81 7.08
C ILE A 158 -4.55 -6.57 7.69
N TYR A 159 -3.73 -5.57 7.98
CA TYR A 159 -4.16 -4.31 8.55
C TYR A 159 -4.21 -3.20 7.50
N THR A 160 -4.85 -2.07 7.82
CA THR A 160 -4.93 -0.86 6.99
C THR A 160 -3.59 -0.45 6.36
N LYS A 161 -2.47 -0.63 7.07
CA LYS A 161 -1.13 -0.30 6.55
C LYS A 161 -0.64 -1.17 5.38
N GLY A 162 -1.22 -2.34 5.15
CA GLY A 162 -0.72 -3.36 4.22
C GLY A 162 0.65 -3.94 4.62
N PRO A 163 1.36 -4.61 3.69
CA PRO A 163 0.90 -4.96 2.35
C PRO A 163 -0.17 -6.07 2.36
N LEU A 164 -0.91 -6.21 1.27
CA LEU A 164 -1.87 -7.28 1.02
C LEU A 164 -1.09 -8.55 0.63
N THR A 165 -0.77 -9.38 1.62
CA THR A 165 -0.16 -10.70 1.40
C THR A 165 -1.24 -11.76 1.21
N ILE A 166 -1.23 -12.43 0.06
CA ILE A 166 -2.33 -13.29 -0.38
C ILE A 166 -1.82 -14.64 -0.86
N ASP A 167 -2.68 -15.65 -0.76
CA ASP A 167 -2.56 -16.92 -1.47
C ASP A 167 -3.61 -16.96 -2.58
N VAL A 168 -3.22 -17.39 -3.78
CA VAL A 168 -4.13 -17.49 -4.94
C VAL A 168 -4.30 -18.95 -5.35
N GLU A 169 -5.52 -19.46 -5.22
CA GLU A 169 -5.89 -20.81 -5.62
C GLU A 169 -6.70 -20.79 -6.92
N VAL A 170 -6.32 -21.65 -7.87
CA VAL A 170 -7.05 -21.86 -9.13
C VAL A 170 -8.00 -23.04 -8.98
N LEU A 171 -9.29 -22.75 -8.90
CA LEU A 171 -10.35 -23.75 -8.77
C LEU A 171 -10.78 -24.20 -10.15
N ARG A 172 -10.52 -25.47 -10.45
CA ARG A 172 -10.94 -26.12 -11.69
C ARG A 172 -12.43 -26.52 -11.60
N PRO A 173 -13.19 -26.44 -12.70
CA PRO A 173 -14.56 -26.92 -12.75
C PRO A 173 -14.67 -28.44 -12.57
#